data_AF-A0A0A0C0K7-F1
#
_entry.id   AF-A0A0A0C0K7-F1
#
_cell.length_a   1.000
_cell.length_b   1.000
_cell.length_c   1.000
_cell.angle_alpha   90.00
_cell.angle_beta   90.00
_cell.angle_gamma   90.00
#
_symmetry.space_group_name_H-M   'P 1'
#
loop_
_entity.id
_entity.type
_entity.pdbx_description
1 polymer ?
#
loop_
_entity_poly.entity_id
_entity_poly.type
_entity_poly.pdbx_seq_one_letter_code
_entity_poly.pdbx_strand_id
1 'polypeptide(L)'
;AGRGWAQLPGAGAGGGVGFALAVLGARILPGADVVTASTGLGQDVATHDLVVTGEGSLDWQSLHGKVVAAVSRLGLSHGVPVVAVAGQVQLGRREWGAAGLSGAYAVAEHPDEVAGSVAAPARSLADRARRVARTWSR
;
A
#
# COMPACT_ATOMS: atom_id res chain seq x y z
N ALA A 1 -30.93 -10.99 -19.68
CA ALA A 1 -29.90 -10.87 -18.62
C ALA A 1 -28.87 -9.83 -19.08
N GLY A 2 -28.66 -8.73 -18.36
CA GLY A 2 -27.78 -7.65 -18.87
C GLY A 2 -27.68 -6.41 -17.98
N ARG A 3 -28.66 -6.16 -17.10
CA ARG A 3 -28.69 -4.95 -16.25
C ARG A 3 -27.69 -4.96 -15.09
N GLY A 4 -27.19 -6.13 -14.67
CA GLY A 4 -26.28 -6.23 -13.53
C GLY A 4 -24.81 -5.90 -13.86
N TRP A 5 -24.37 -6.17 -15.08
CA TRP A 5 -22.95 -6.05 -15.45
C TRP A 5 -22.46 -4.59 -15.49
N ALA A 6 -23.29 -3.67 -15.97
CA ALA A 6 -22.96 -2.24 -15.99
C ALA A 6 -22.90 -1.62 -14.58
N GLN A 7 -23.55 -2.24 -13.60
CA GLN A 7 -23.57 -1.78 -12.19
C GLN A 7 -22.54 -2.52 -11.32
N LEU A 8 -21.79 -3.47 -11.89
CA LEU A 8 -20.78 -4.22 -11.16
C LEU A 8 -19.63 -3.28 -10.75
N PRO A 9 -19.28 -3.19 -9.45
CA PRO A 9 -18.13 -2.42 -9.00
C PRO A 9 -16.86 -2.83 -9.76
N GLY A 10 -16.17 -1.85 -10.35
CA GLY A 10 -14.98 -2.08 -11.17
C GLY A 10 -15.24 -2.36 -12.66
N ALA A 11 -16.49 -2.43 -13.13
CA ALA A 11 -16.82 -2.63 -14.54
C ALA A 11 -16.21 -1.55 -15.47
N GLY A 12 -16.10 -0.31 -14.99
CA GLY A 12 -15.49 0.80 -15.73
C GLY A 12 -13.95 0.80 -15.77
N ALA A 13 -13.28 -0.11 -15.05
CA ALA A 13 -11.82 -0.16 -15.01
C ALA A 13 -11.23 -0.33 -16.42
N GLY A 14 -10.16 0.42 -16.71
CA GLY A 14 -9.52 0.42 -18.03
C GLY A 14 -10.44 0.91 -19.16
N GLY A 15 -11.43 1.76 -18.86
CA GLY A 15 -12.37 2.24 -19.88
C GLY A 15 -13.42 1.21 -20.31
N GLY A 16 -13.78 0.27 -19.44
CA GLY A 16 -14.77 -0.78 -19.72
C GLY A 16 -14.18 -2.17 -19.95
N VAL A 17 -12.86 -2.33 -19.87
CA VAL A 17 -12.19 -3.64 -19.91
C VAL A 17 -12.69 -4.54 -18.77
N GLY A 18 -12.91 -3.97 -17.58
CA GLY A 18 -13.48 -4.70 -16.44
C GLY A 18 -14.84 -5.34 -16.77
N PHE A 19 -15.72 -4.60 -17.45
CA PHE A 19 -17.00 -5.11 -17.94
C PHE A 19 -16.82 -6.24 -18.96
N ALA A 20 -15.96 -6.04 -19.96
CA ALA A 20 -15.73 -7.03 -21.01
C ALA A 20 -15.23 -8.36 -20.42
N LEU A 21 -14.27 -8.30 -19.49
CA LEU A 21 -13.75 -9.48 -18.79
C LEU A 21 -14.83 -10.14 -17.91
N ALA A 22 -15.64 -9.36 -17.20
CA ALA A 22 -16.71 -9.90 -16.36
C ALA A 22 -17.76 -10.66 -17.19
N VAL A 23 -18.11 -10.16 -18.38
CA VAL A 23 -19.01 -10.85 -19.33
C VAL A 23 -18.42 -12.18 -19.81
N LEU A 24 -17.09 -12.26 -19.94
CA LEU A 24 -16.37 -13.50 -20.26
C LEU A 24 -16.19 -14.44 -19.05
N GLY A 25 -16.79 -14.12 -17.90
CA GLY A 25 -16.75 -14.94 -16.69
C GLY A 25 -15.58 -14.63 -15.73
N ALA A 26 -14.82 -13.56 -15.96
CA ALA A 26 -13.79 -13.13 -15.02
C ALA A 26 -14.40 -12.58 -13.72
N ARG A 27 -13.63 -12.67 -12.64
CA ARG A 27 -13.97 -12.09 -11.34
C ARG A 27 -13.16 -10.81 -11.13
N ILE A 28 -13.84 -9.73 -10.75
CA ILE A 28 -13.19 -8.50 -10.30
C ILE A 28 -12.88 -8.65 -8.82
N LEU A 29 -11.60 -8.56 -8.47
CA LEU A 29 -11.09 -8.74 -7.12
C LEU A 29 -10.23 -7.54 -6.70
N PRO A 30 -10.08 -7.27 -5.39
CA PRO A 30 -9.13 -6.26 -4.91
C PRO A 30 -7.71 -6.57 -5.37
N GLY A 31 -7.09 -5.65 -6.11
CA GLY A 31 -5.80 -5.91 -6.75
C GLY A 31 -4.67 -6.23 -5.78
N ALA A 32 -4.63 -5.52 -4.63
CA ALA A 32 -3.62 -5.77 -3.61
C ALA A 32 -3.71 -7.20 -3.06
N ASP A 33 -4.93 -7.69 -2.78
CA ASP A 33 -5.15 -9.03 -2.25
C ASP A 33 -4.76 -10.12 -3.28
N VAL A 34 -5.04 -9.88 -4.57
CA VAL A 34 -4.60 -10.78 -5.65
C VAL A 34 -3.08 -10.85 -5.73
N VAL A 35 -2.40 -9.70 -5.63
CA VAL A 35 -0.92 -9.64 -5.71
C VAL A 35 -0.28 -10.30 -4.49
N THR A 36 -0.76 -10.03 -3.28
CA THR A 36 -0.19 -10.65 -2.07
C THR A 36 -0.37 -12.16 -2.06
N ALA A 37 -1.52 -12.66 -2.51
CA ALA A 37 -1.76 -14.10 -2.67
C ALA A 37 -0.86 -14.72 -3.75
N SER A 38 -0.72 -14.06 -4.91
CA SER A 38 0.04 -14.59 -6.05
C SER A 38 1.56 -14.58 -5.84
N THR A 39 2.05 -13.68 -4.98
CA THR A 39 3.49 -13.55 -4.68
C THR A 39 3.95 -14.42 -3.51
N GLY A 40 3.02 -15.03 -2.77
CA GLY A 40 3.37 -15.76 -1.55
C GLY A 40 3.74 -14.86 -0.37
N LEU A 41 3.47 -13.56 -0.47
CA LEU A 41 3.91 -12.54 0.51
C LEU A 41 3.52 -12.90 1.95
N GLY A 42 2.39 -13.57 2.16
CA GLY A 42 1.98 -14.01 3.50
C GLY A 42 2.97 -14.95 4.18
N GLN A 43 3.50 -15.92 3.43
CA GLN A 43 4.49 -16.85 3.97
C GLN A 43 5.81 -16.13 4.24
N ASP A 44 6.20 -15.21 3.36
CA ASP A 44 7.40 -14.40 3.55
C ASP A 44 7.27 -13.57 4.83
N VAL A 45 6.18 -12.81 4.99
CA VAL A 45 5.96 -11.98 6.19
C VAL A 45 6.06 -12.78 7.47
N ALA A 46 5.52 -14.00 7.52
CA ALA A 46 5.55 -14.85 8.72
C ALA A 46 6.96 -15.23 9.20
N THR A 47 7.98 -15.10 8.34
CA THR A 47 9.37 -15.48 8.64
C THR A 47 10.31 -14.30 8.86
N HIS A 48 9.80 -13.06 8.82
CA HIS A 48 10.59 -11.84 8.96
C HIS A 48 10.28 -11.09 10.25
N ASP A 49 11.27 -10.34 10.75
CA ASP A 49 11.13 -9.54 11.97
C ASP A 49 10.45 -8.17 11.73
N LEU A 50 10.40 -7.72 10.48
CA LEU A 50 9.90 -6.40 10.08
C LEU A 50 9.49 -6.43 8.60
N VAL A 51 8.40 -5.75 8.27
CA VAL A 51 8.00 -5.47 6.89
C VAL A 51 8.07 -3.97 6.62
N VAL A 52 8.70 -3.60 5.51
CA VAL A 52 8.69 -2.22 5.00
C VAL A 52 7.83 -2.18 3.74
N THR A 53 6.84 -1.27 3.72
CA THR A 53 5.96 -1.02 2.58
C THR A 53 6.00 0.45 2.18
N GLY A 54 5.35 0.82 1.09
CA GLY A 54 5.33 2.20 0.62
C GLY A 54 4.38 2.45 -0.54
N GLU A 55 4.12 3.74 -0.75
CA GLU A 55 3.36 4.26 -1.89
C GLU A 55 3.68 5.75 -2.11
N GLY A 56 3.07 6.39 -3.11
CA GLY A 56 3.28 7.82 -3.38
C GLY A 56 2.71 8.74 -2.28
N SER A 57 1.45 8.53 -1.91
CA SER A 57 0.75 9.30 -0.88
C SER A 57 0.03 8.35 0.07
N LEU A 58 0.41 8.39 1.34
CA LEU A 58 -0.30 7.68 2.41
C LEU A 58 -1.38 8.58 2.98
N ASP A 59 -2.61 8.39 2.49
CA ASP A 59 -3.81 9.14 2.87
C ASP A 59 -4.95 8.19 3.25
N TRP A 60 -6.13 8.74 3.52
CA TRP A 60 -7.30 7.95 3.91
C TRP A 60 -7.71 6.91 2.87
N GLN A 61 -7.50 7.15 1.58
CA GLN A 61 -7.85 6.18 0.53
C GLN A 61 -6.91 4.97 0.58
N SER A 62 -5.67 5.18 1.01
CA SER A 62 -4.69 4.11 1.14
C SER A 62 -5.04 3.05 2.17
N LEU A 63 -5.79 3.44 3.20
CA LEU A 63 -6.30 2.51 4.21
C LEU A 63 -7.40 1.58 3.68
N HIS A 64 -7.97 1.89 2.50
CA HIS A 64 -9.15 1.23 1.96
C HIS A 64 -8.83 0.43 0.67
N GLY A 65 -7.93 -0.54 0.78
CA GLY A 65 -7.72 -1.55 -0.28
C GLY A 65 -6.51 -1.32 -1.18
N LYS A 66 -5.61 -0.40 -0.83
CA LYS A 66 -4.28 -0.30 -1.46
C LYS A 66 -3.28 -1.26 -0.82
N VAL A 67 -2.09 -1.30 -1.41
CA VAL A 67 -0.96 -2.15 -0.99
C VAL A 67 -0.64 -1.98 0.50
N VAL A 68 -0.57 -0.75 1.01
CA VAL A 68 -0.24 -0.49 2.43
C VAL A 68 -1.25 -1.16 3.36
N ALA A 69 -2.55 -1.06 3.07
CA ALA A 69 -3.59 -1.71 3.88
C ALA A 69 -3.48 -3.25 3.84
N ALA A 70 -3.22 -3.83 2.66
CA ALA A 70 -3.07 -5.28 2.53
C ALA A 70 -1.85 -5.81 3.31
N VAL A 71 -0.71 -5.13 3.18
CA VAL A 71 0.54 -5.49 3.89
C VAL A 71 0.38 -5.28 5.41
N SER A 72 -0.27 -4.20 5.83
CA SER A 72 -0.52 -3.93 7.25
C SER A 72 -1.37 -5.03 7.89
N ARG A 73 -2.48 -5.43 7.25
CA ARG A 73 -3.31 -6.55 7.73
C ARG A 73 -2.52 -7.85 7.84
N LEU A 74 -1.64 -8.10 6.87
CA LEU A 74 -0.82 -9.30 6.85
C LEU A 74 0.23 -9.33 7.97
N GLY A 75 0.91 -8.20 8.22
CA GLY A 75 1.82 -8.08 9.35
C GLY A 75 1.11 -8.27 10.68
N LEU A 76 -0.06 -7.64 10.86
CA LEU A 76 -0.90 -7.86 12.04
C LEU A 76 -1.27 -9.32 12.24
N SER A 77 -1.68 -10.05 11.19
CA SER A 77 -2.07 -11.46 11.32
C SER A 77 -0.92 -12.38 11.72
N HIS A 78 0.33 -11.96 11.48
CA HIS A 78 1.53 -12.71 11.86
C HIS A 78 2.26 -12.13 13.07
N GLY A 79 1.75 -11.04 13.68
CA GLY A 79 2.42 -10.35 14.77
C GLY A 79 3.74 -9.68 14.37
N VAL A 80 3.92 -9.40 13.07
CA VAL A 80 5.13 -8.77 12.52
C VAL A 80 4.89 -7.27 12.33
N PRO A 81 5.76 -6.39 12.86
CA PRO A 81 5.58 -4.96 12.70
C PRO A 81 5.70 -4.53 11.24
N VAL A 82 4.91 -3.54 10.86
CA VAL A 82 4.88 -2.98 9.49
C VAL A 82 5.17 -1.49 9.54
N VAL A 83 6.15 -1.05 8.76
CA VAL A 83 6.50 0.35 8.61
C VAL A 83 6.23 0.81 7.18
N ALA A 84 5.58 1.95 7.02
CA ALA A 84 5.37 2.59 5.72
C ALA A 84 6.40 3.71 5.46
N VAL A 85 7.07 3.67 4.32
CA VAL A 85 7.84 4.79 3.78
C VAL A 85 7.13 5.25 2.51
N ALA A 86 6.50 6.42 2.56
CA ALA A 86 5.68 6.95 1.47
C ALA A 86 6.24 8.29 0.96
N GLY A 87 5.95 8.65 -0.28
CA GLY A 87 6.35 9.96 -0.82
C GLY A 87 5.88 11.10 0.09
N GLN A 88 4.61 11.05 0.48
CA GLN A 88 4.00 11.90 1.49
C GLN A 88 3.18 11.06 2.48
N VAL A 89 3.09 11.53 3.72
CA VAL A 89 2.22 10.95 4.75
C VAL A 89 1.25 12.03 5.21
N GLN A 90 -0.03 11.85 4.88
CA GLN A 90 -1.12 12.76 5.26
C GLN A 90 -1.90 12.25 6.48
N LEU A 91 -1.59 11.05 6.95
CA LEU A 91 -2.18 10.44 8.12
C LEU A 91 -1.40 10.77 9.40
N GLY A 92 -2.13 11.17 10.44
CA GLY A 92 -1.62 11.31 11.79
C GLY A 92 -1.35 9.95 12.47
N ARG A 93 -0.58 9.99 13.57
CA ARG A 93 -0.17 8.80 14.34
C ARG A 93 -1.30 7.86 14.72
N ARG A 94 -2.44 8.42 15.13
CA ARG A 94 -3.61 7.63 15.53
C ARG A 94 -4.23 6.89 14.35
N GLU A 95 -4.23 7.49 13.17
CA GLU A 95 -4.93 6.98 11.98
C GLU A 95 -4.14 5.81 11.39
N TRP A 96 -2.84 5.97 11.16
CA TRP A 96 -2.01 4.86 10.68
C TRP A 96 -1.82 3.78 11.74
N GLY A 97 -1.80 4.13 13.02
CA GLY A 97 -1.74 3.17 14.12
C GLY A 97 -2.99 2.29 14.18
N ALA A 98 -4.18 2.89 14.01
CA ALA A 98 -5.44 2.16 13.91
C ALA A 98 -5.49 1.24 12.67
N ALA A 99 -4.76 1.60 11.61
CA ALA A 99 -4.61 0.78 10.42
C ALA A 99 -3.61 -0.37 10.56
N GLY A 100 -2.91 -0.51 11.70
CA GLY A 100 -1.97 -1.59 11.97
C GLY A 100 -0.50 -1.28 11.66
N LEU A 101 -0.18 -0.06 11.24
CA LEU A 101 1.21 0.33 11.00
C LEU A 101 1.91 0.60 12.34
N SER A 102 3.15 0.15 12.47
CA SER A 102 4.04 0.47 13.59
C SER A 102 4.73 1.82 13.43
N GLY A 103 4.82 2.32 12.19
CA GLY A 103 5.35 3.63 11.85
C GLY A 103 5.04 4.04 10.41
N ALA A 104 4.94 5.34 10.17
CA ALA A 104 4.79 5.91 8.83
C ALA A 104 5.72 7.11 8.67
N TYR A 105 6.42 7.17 7.55
CA TYR A 105 7.49 8.13 7.32
C TYR A 105 7.43 8.70 5.90
N ALA A 106 7.38 10.02 5.78
CA ALA A 106 7.36 10.70 4.50
C ALA A 106 8.78 10.86 3.92
N VAL A 107 8.94 10.65 2.61
CA VAL A 107 10.19 10.95 1.90
C VAL A 107 10.37 12.47 1.79
N ALA A 108 9.29 13.20 1.50
CA ALA A 108 9.20 14.66 1.58
C ALA A 108 8.34 15.05 2.78
N GLU A 109 8.93 15.70 3.79
CA GLU A 109 8.24 16.20 4.98
C GLU A 109 7.57 17.55 4.75
N HIS A 110 8.10 18.31 3.78
CA HIS A 110 7.55 19.62 3.40
C HIS A 110 7.21 19.70 1.91
N PRO A 111 6.18 20.50 1.51
CA PRO A 111 5.76 20.60 0.11
C PRO A 111 6.88 21.03 -0.86
N ASP A 112 7.83 21.85 -0.41
CA ASP A 112 8.98 22.31 -1.19
C ASP A 112 10.01 21.21 -1.48
N GLU A 113 10.02 20.13 -0.69
CA GLU A 113 10.90 18.98 -0.90
C GLU A 113 10.40 18.01 -1.97
N VAL A 114 9.09 18.07 -2.30
CA VAL A 114 8.45 17.11 -3.22
C VAL A 114 9.13 17.11 -4.58
N ALA A 115 9.35 18.29 -5.17
CA ALA A 115 10.01 18.41 -6.47
C ALA A 115 11.42 17.79 -6.47
N GLY A 116 12.20 18.04 -5.42
CA GLY A 116 13.53 17.44 -5.24
C GLY A 116 13.46 15.92 -5.09
N SER A 117 12.48 15.40 -4.34
CA SER A 117 12.29 13.96 -4.15
C SER A 117 11.94 13.24 -5.45
N VAL A 118 11.09 13.85 -6.30
CA VAL A 118 10.69 13.31 -7.59
C VAL A 118 11.83 13.41 -8.62
N ALA A 119 12.69 14.42 -8.52
CA ALA A 119 13.88 14.54 -9.37
C ALA A 119 14.97 13.50 -9.04
N ALA A 120 14.98 12.95 -7.81
CA ALA A 120 15.99 11.99 -7.35
C ALA A 120 15.41 10.83 -6.51
N PRO A 121 14.40 10.09 -7.01
CA PRO A 121 13.52 9.26 -6.18
C PRO A 121 14.25 8.13 -5.47
N ALA A 122 15.17 7.45 -6.17
CA ALA A 122 15.96 6.37 -5.57
C ALA A 122 16.87 6.88 -4.43
N ARG A 123 17.49 8.05 -4.60
CA ARG A 123 18.35 8.64 -3.57
C ARG A 123 17.53 9.11 -2.36
N SER A 124 16.48 9.88 -2.60
CA SER A 124 15.62 10.40 -1.54
C SER A 124 14.95 9.29 -0.73
N LEU A 125 14.47 8.22 -1.38
CA LEU A 125 13.93 7.05 -0.71
C LEU A 125 15.00 6.32 0.11
N ALA A 126 16.19 6.10 -0.46
CA ALA A 126 17.29 5.43 0.25
C ALA A 126 17.75 6.22 1.48
N ASP A 127 17.86 7.54 1.37
CA ASP A 127 18.23 8.41 2.48
C ASP A 127 17.17 8.39 3.59
N ARG A 128 15.88 8.39 3.21
CA ARG A 128 14.80 8.24 4.18
C ARG A 128 14.85 6.88 4.87
N ALA A 129 15.00 5.79 4.11
CA ALA A 129 15.08 4.44 4.63
C ALA A 129 16.26 4.28 5.60
N ARG A 130 17.44 4.85 5.30
CA ARG A 130 18.60 4.84 6.21
C ARG A 130 18.32 5.54 7.53
N ARG A 131 17.61 6.67 7.51
CA ARG A 131 17.22 7.38 8.75
C ARG A 131 16.26 6.54 9.58
N VAL A 132 15.23 5.97 8.95
CA VAL A 132 14.26 5.09 9.63
C VAL A 132 14.95 3.86 10.23
N ALA A 133 15.85 3.21 9.48
CA ALA A 133 16.57 2.03 9.96
C ALA A 133 17.39 2.30 11.23
N ARG A 134 17.97 3.50 11.39
CA ARG A 134 18.71 3.87 12.62
C ARG A 134 17.82 4.03 13.85
N THR A 135 16.52 4.26 13.65
CA THR A 135 15.56 4.36 14.76
C THR A 135 15.00 3.00 15.15
N TRP A 136 15.29 1.95 14.39
CA TRP A 136 14.81 0.61 14.66
C TRP A 136 15.67 -0.07 15.74
N SER A 137 15.07 -0.33 16.89
CA SER A 137 15.64 -1.17 17.96
C SER A 137 14.81 -2.43 18.07
N ARG A 138 15.46 -3.60 18.07
CA ARG A 138 14.82 -4.88 18.41
C ARG A 138 14.43 -4.93 19.88
#